data_AF-A0A2R6NVS1-F1
#
_entry.id   AF-A0A2R6NVS1-F1
#
_cell.length_a   1.000
_cell.length_b   1.000
_cell.length_c   1.000
_cell.angle_alpha   90.00
_cell.angle_beta   90.00
_cell.angle_gamma   90.00
#
_symmetry.space_group_name_H-M   'P 1'
#
loop_
_entity.id
_entity.type
_entity.pdbx_description
1 polymer ?
#
loop_
_entity_poly.entity_id
_entity_poly.type
_entity_poly.pdbx_seq_one_letter_code
_entity_poly.pdbx_strand_id
1 'polypeptide(L)'
;MAWRSSGTSSVELVSNMAKNGMIESEQVSTAMCRADRANYVLDKAAAYEDSPQYIGYDATISAPHMHAHAVQNLLPFLKPGNRVLDVGSGSGYLVAVLHHLVSESPDTPGKVVGIEHIPELVKFSVENLKKDGLGDALKDGIIEMLAGDGRKGKCTLS
;
A
#
# COMPACT_ATOMS: atom_id res chain seq x y z
N MET A 1 -23.26 0.61 -1.27
CA MET A 1 -23.34 -0.68 -0.56
C MET A 1 -22.24 -0.70 0.47
N ALA A 2 -22.57 -0.75 1.77
CA ALA A 2 -21.56 -0.86 2.83
C ALA A 2 -21.23 -2.35 2.99
N TRP A 3 -20.11 -2.75 2.44
CA TRP A 3 -19.64 -4.12 2.61
C TRP A 3 -19.11 -4.28 4.04
N ARG A 4 -19.63 -5.27 4.77
CA ARG A 4 -19.22 -5.55 6.15
C ARG A 4 -17.98 -6.44 6.14
N SER A 5 -16.87 -5.95 5.60
CA SER A 5 -15.60 -6.69 5.59
C SER A 5 -14.67 -6.30 6.75
N SER A 6 -15.07 -5.36 7.62
CA SER A 6 -14.27 -4.94 8.78
C SER A 6 -13.84 -6.12 9.65
N GLY A 7 -12.71 -5.97 10.35
CA GLY A 7 -12.17 -6.97 11.28
C GLY A 7 -11.49 -6.32 12.48
N THR A 8 -10.77 -7.13 13.26
CA THR A 8 -9.96 -6.69 14.42
C THR A 8 -8.45 -6.79 14.18
N SER A 9 -8.06 -7.32 13.02
CA SER A 9 -6.68 -7.42 12.55
C SER A 9 -6.62 -7.37 11.04
N SER A 10 -5.44 -7.09 10.46
CA SER A 10 -5.23 -7.14 9.01
C SER A 10 -5.62 -8.51 8.42
N VAL A 11 -5.29 -9.60 9.11
CA VAL A 11 -5.63 -10.96 8.69
C VAL A 11 -7.15 -11.20 8.68
N GLU A 12 -7.86 -10.76 9.72
CA GLU A 12 -9.32 -10.92 9.78
C GLU A 12 -10.02 -10.07 8.72
N LEU A 13 -9.60 -8.81 8.57
CA LEU A 13 -10.12 -7.90 7.54
C LEU A 13 -9.94 -8.50 6.13
N VAL A 14 -8.74 -9.00 5.80
CA VAL A 14 -8.46 -9.64 4.51
C VAL A 14 -9.26 -10.92 4.33
N SER A 15 -9.37 -11.75 5.37
CA SER A 15 -10.20 -12.97 5.34
C SER A 15 -11.68 -12.66 5.08
N ASN A 16 -12.22 -11.61 5.70
CA ASN A 16 -13.60 -11.18 5.49
C ASN A 16 -13.80 -10.64 4.06
N MET A 17 -12.85 -9.85 3.53
CA MET A 17 -12.88 -9.42 2.13
C MET A 17 -12.86 -10.60 1.15
N ALA A 18 -12.02 -11.61 1.39
CA ALA A 18 -11.96 -12.81 0.56
C ALA A 18 -13.28 -13.61 0.60
N LYS A 19 -13.86 -13.81 1.80
CA LYS A 19 -15.18 -14.46 1.95
C LYS A 19 -16.30 -13.73 1.22
N ASN A 20 -16.21 -12.40 1.13
CA ASN A 20 -17.17 -11.55 0.43
C ASN A 20 -16.90 -11.43 -1.09
N GLY A 21 -15.94 -12.19 -1.63
CA GLY A 21 -15.62 -12.19 -3.07
C GLY A 21 -14.89 -10.92 -3.55
N MET A 22 -14.29 -10.15 -2.64
CA MET A 22 -13.52 -8.95 -2.99
C MET A 22 -12.04 -9.26 -3.28
N ILE A 23 -11.55 -10.34 -2.69
CA ILE A 23 -10.22 -10.88 -2.96
C ILE A 23 -10.37 -12.34 -3.40
N GLU A 24 -9.93 -12.61 -4.62
CA GLU A 24 -9.94 -13.91 -5.28
C GLU A 24 -8.53 -14.51 -5.32
N SER A 25 -7.49 -13.67 -5.34
CA SER A 25 -6.10 -14.11 -5.43
C SER A 25 -5.45 -14.30 -4.05
N GLU A 26 -4.81 -15.45 -3.87
CA GLU A 26 -4.00 -15.76 -2.68
C GLU A 26 -2.77 -14.84 -2.57
N GLN A 27 -2.14 -14.48 -3.70
CA GLN A 27 -1.01 -13.56 -3.72
C GLN A 27 -1.42 -12.17 -3.19
N VAL A 28 -2.61 -11.69 -3.61
CA VAL A 28 -3.15 -10.41 -3.13
C VAL A 28 -3.50 -10.48 -1.66
N SER A 29 -4.16 -11.56 -1.23
CA SER A 29 -4.47 -11.79 0.19
C SER A 29 -3.20 -11.77 1.05
N THR A 30 -2.17 -12.49 0.61
CA THR A 30 -0.88 -12.59 1.32
C THR A 30 -0.19 -11.24 1.41
N ALA A 31 -0.12 -10.49 0.30
CA ALA A 31 0.50 -9.16 0.28
C ALA A 31 -0.22 -8.17 1.19
N MET A 32 -1.56 -8.16 1.19
CA MET A 32 -2.35 -7.30 2.07
C MET A 32 -2.27 -7.71 3.55
N CYS A 33 -2.08 -9.00 3.85
CA CYS A 33 -1.83 -9.47 5.22
C CYS A 33 -0.43 -9.09 5.74
N ARG A 34 0.57 -9.01 4.85
CA ARG A 34 1.94 -8.61 5.22
C ARG A 34 2.05 -7.11 5.52
N ALA A 35 1.29 -6.27 4.82
CA ALA A 35 1.23 -4.85 5.09
C ALA A 35 0.19 -4.55 6.18
N ASP A 36 0.62 -4.41 7.44
CA ASP A 36 -0.34 -4.21 8.52
C ASP A 36 -0.97 -2.82 8.45
N ARG A 37 -2.25 -2.75 8.09
CA ARG A 37 -2.98 -1.50 7.88
C ARG A 37 -2.96 -0.59 9.10
N ALA A 38 -2.83 -1.13 10.31
CA ALA A 38 -2.67 -0.33 11.51
C ALA A 38 -1.49 0.63 11.38
N ASN A 39 -0.39 0.27 10.75
CA ASN A 39 0.79 1.13 10.58
C ASN A 39 0.55 2.37 9.71
N TYR A 40 -0.54 2.42 8.94
CA TYR A 40 -0.79 3.42 7.90
C TYR A 40 -1.98 4.36 8.20
N VAL A 41 -2.55 4.27 9.40
CA VAL A 41 -3.65 5.12 9.87
C VAL A 41 -3.23 5.99 11.06
N LEU A 42 -3.94 7.11 11.26
CA LEU A 42 -3.80 7.93 12.47
C LEU A 42 -4.58 7.34 13.64
N ASP A 43 -5.86 6.99 13.42
CA ASP A 43 -6.69 6.31 14.41
C ASP A 43 -6.58 4.79 14.28
N LYS A 44 -5.92 4.17 15.26
CA LYS A 44 -5.71 2.71 15.30
C LYS A 44 -7.01 1.95 15.59
N ALA A 45 -8.00 2.56 16.24
CA ALA A 45 -9.26 1.91 16.53
C ALA A 45 -10.05 1.60 15.24
N ALA A 46 -9.90 2.47 14.23
CA ALA A 46 -10.54 2.34 12.92
C ALA A 46 -9.64 1.67 11.87
N ALA A 47 -8.46 1.15 12.25
CA ALA A 47 -7.47 0.60 11.32
C ALA A 47 -8.03 -0.49 10.39
N TYR A 48 -8.91 -1.32 10.92
CA TYR A 48 -9.43 -2.51 10.25
C TYR A 48 -10.89 -2.37 9.84
N GLU A 49 -11.41 -1.14 9.83
CA GLU A 49 -12.70 -0.85 9.23
C GLU A 49 -12.59 -0.86 7.70
N ASP A 50 -13.56 -1.48 7.03
CA ASP A 50 -13.64 -1.44 5.56
C ASP A 50 -14.20 -0.09 5.06
N SER A 51 -13.52 0.99 5.42
CA SER A 51 -13.90 2.38 5.13
C SER A 51 -12.64 3.26 4.98
N PRO A 52 -12.74 4.41 4.29
CA PRO A 52 -11.65 5.38 4.25
C PRO A 52 -11.40 5.97 5.63
N GLN A 53 -10.13 6.22 5.97
CA GLN A 53 -9.74 6.82 7.24
C GLN A 53 -8.91 8.09 7.00
N TYR A 54 -9.17 9.15 7.76
CA TYR A 54 -8.44 10.41 7.60
C TYR A 54 -6.96 10.26 8.00
N ILE A 55 -6.09 10.86 7.19
CA ILE A 55 -4.63 10.88 7.41
C ILE A 55 -4.06 12.32 7.50
N GLY A 56 -4.94 13.32 7.61
CA GLY A 56 -4.60 14.74 7.60
C GLY A 56 -4.55 15.33 6.19
N TYR A 57 -4.36 16.65 6.09
CA TYR A 57 -4.22 17.39 4.83
C TYR A 57 -5.36 17.16 3.83
N ASP A 58 -6.60 17.04 4.33
CA ASP A 58 -7.81 16.70 3.55
C ASP A 58 -7.70 15.40 2.74
N ALA A 59 -6.80 14.50 3.16
CA ALA A 59 -6.58 13.19 2.55
C ALA A 59 -7.08 12.06 3.45
N THR A 60 -7.45 10.95 2.80
CA THR A 60 -7.80 9.69 3.45
C THR A 60 -6.97 8.55 2.88
N ILE A 61 -6.56 7.60 3.72
CA ILE A 61 -6.21 6.28 3.22
C ILE A 61 -7.50 5.62 2.70
N SER A 62 -7.47 5.08 1.49
CA SER A 62 -8.65 4.46 0.86
C SER A 62 -9.15 3.25 1.66
N ALA A 63 -10.43 2.91 1.47
CA ALA A 63 -11.00 1.71 2.06
C ALA A 63 -10.22 0.45 1.63
N PRO A 64 -10.06 -0.55 2.51
CA PRO A 64 -9.42 -1.83 2.21
C PRO A 64 -9.87 -2.47 0.89
N HIS A 65 -11.18 -2.53 0.61
CA HIS A 65 -11.69 -3.11 -0.63
C HIS A 65 -11.25 -2.36 -1.89
N MET A 66 -10.97 -1.05 -1.80
CA MET A 66 -10.47 -0.28 -2.94
C MET A 66 -9.02 -0.64 -3.27
N HIS A 67 -8.18 -0.87 -2.25
CA HIS A 67 -6.82 -1.37 -2.45
C HIS A 67 -6.84 -2.80 -3.02
N ALA A 68 -7.69 -3.68 -2.47
CA ALA A 68 -7.89 -5.02 -3.01
C ALA A 68 -8.27 -4.96 -4.50
N HIS A 69 -9.28 -4.17 -4.85
CA HIS A 69 -9.73 -4.01 -6.22
C HIS A 69 -8.62 -3.51 -7.16
N ALA A 70 -7.87 -2.48 -6.76
CA ALA A 70 -6.77 -1.94 -7.57
C ALA A 70 -5.68 -3.00 -7.80
N VAL A 71 -5.24 -3.67 -6.74
CA VAL A 71 -4.16 -4.65 -6.81
C VAL A 71 -4.56 -5.87 -7.63
N GLN A 72 -5.80 -6.35 -7.52
CA GLN A 72 -6.27 -7.47 -8.34
C GLN A 72 -6.26 -7.16 -9.84
N ASN A 73 -6.71 -5.97 -10.23
CA ASN A 73 -6.68 -5.56 -11.64
C ASN A 73 -5.25 -5.42 -12.17
N LEU A 74 -4.31 -5.05 -11.30
CA LEU A 74 -2.90 -4.89 -11.65
C LEU A 74 -2.10 -6.20 -11.58
N LEU A 75 -2.61 -7.24 -10.93
CA LEU A 75 -1.89 -8.49 -10.64
C LEU A 75 -1.17 -9.10 -11.87
N PRO A 76 -1.74 -9.13 -13.09
CA PRO A 76 -1.02 -9.64 -14.28
C PRO A 76 0.29 -8.92 -14.60
N PHE A 77 0.45 -7.68 -14.12
CA PHE A 77 1.62 -6.81 -14.32
C PHE A 77 2.54 -6.75 -13.08
N LEU A 78 2.12 -7.26 -11.93
CA LEU A 78 2.88 -7.20 -10.68
C LEU A 78 3.73 -8.45 -10.49
N LYS A 79 4.73 -8.63 -11.34
CA LYS A 79 5.65 -9.77 -11.30
C LYS A 79 6.93 -9.43 -10.52
N PRO A 80 7.62 -10.42 -9.93
CA PRO A 80 8.92 -10.22 -9.32
C PRO A 80 9.90 -9.49 -10.27
N GLY A 81 10.59 -8.47 -9.75
CA GLY A 81 11.54 -7.64 -10.50
C GLY A 81 10.91 -6.47 -11.26
N ASN A 82 9.58 -6.38 -11.36
CA ASN A 82 8.93 -5.27 -12.05
C ASN A 82 9.05 -3.96 -11.27
N ARG A 83 8.87 -2.86 -12.01
CA ARG A 83 8.88 -1.50 -11.46
C ARG A 83 7.46 -0.93 -11.46
N VAL A 84 7.05 -0.36 -10.34
CA VAL A 84 5.69 0.17 -10.15
C VAL A 84 5.76 1.60 -9.66
N LEU A 85 4.85 2.44 -10.16
CA LEU A 85 4.65 3.81 -9.72
C LEU A 85 3.25 3.95 -9.11
N ASP A 86 3.17 4.40 -7.86
CA ASP A 86 1.94 4.75 -7.18
C ASP A 86 1.81 6.29 -7.10
N VAL A 87 0.76 6.84 -7.73
CA VAL A 87 0.56 8.28 -7.86
C VAL A 87 -0.52 8.74 -6.88
N GLY A 88 -0.16 9.67 -6.00
CA GLY A 88 -0.99 10.02 -4.84
C GLY A 88 -0.85 8.98 -3.74
N SER A 89 0.40 8.60 -3.43
CA SER A 89 0.70 7.47 -2.55
C SER A 89 0.27 7.66 -1.10
N GLY A 90 -0.08 8.89 -0.68
CA GLY A 90 -0.74 9.18 0.59
C GLY A 90 -0.05 8.56 1.79
N SER A 91 -0.74 7.62 2.47
CA SER A 91 -0.22 6.96 3.67
C SER A 91 0.95 6.00 3.42
N GLY A 92 1.19 5.58 2.18
CA GLY A 92 2.17 4.56 1.80
C GLY A 92 1.66 3.11 1.86
N TYR A 93 0.39 2.88 2.20
CA TYR A 93 -0.15 1.52 2.36
C TYR A 93 -0.10 0.72 1.05
N LEU A 94 -0.57 1.30 -0.05
CA LEU A 94 -0.58 0.62 -1.34
C LEU A 94 0.85 0.35 -1.84
N VAL A 95 1.79 1.26 -1.60
CA VAL A 95 3.21 1.06 -1.88
C VAL A 95 3.76 -0.20 -1.18
N ALA A 96 3.42 -0.41 0.09
CA ALA A 96 3.83 -1.60 0.83
C ALA A 96 3.24 -2.89 0.24
N VAL A 97 1.94 -2.89 -0.08
CA VAL A 97 1.28 -4.03 -0.71
C VAL A 97 1.90 -4.35 -2.07
N LEU A 98 2.14 -3.33 -2.90
CA LEU A 98 2.79 -3.48 -4.21
C LEU A 98 4.21 -4.05 -4.07
N HIS A 99 4.97 -3.59 -3.07
CA HIS A 99 6.32 -4.07 -2.80
C HIS A 99 6.30 -5.58 -2.49
N HIS A 100 5.39 -6.04 -1.63
CA HIS A 100 5.28 -7.48 -1.33
C HIS A 100 4.95 -8.35 -2.55
N LEU A 101 4.31 -7.80 -3.57
CA LEU A 101 4.00 -8.52 -4.81
C LEU A 101 5.19 -8.54 -5.79
N VAL A 102 5.84 -7.40 -6.00
CA VAL A 102 6.96 -7.32 -6.96
C VAL A 102 8.31 -7.72 -6.39
N SER A 103 8.40 -7.94 -5.07
CA SER A 103 9.61 -8.38 -4.37
C SER A 103 9.41 -9.73 -3.67
N GLU A 104 8.48 -10.57 -4.16
CA GLU A 104 8.23 -11.90 -3.60
C GLU A 104 9.46 -12.83 -3.70
N SER A 105 10.28 -12.67 -4.75
CA SER A 105 11.54 -13.40 -4.93
C SER A 105 12.74 -12.58 -4.38
N PRO A 106 13.57 -13.15 -3.50
CA PRO A 106 14.78 -12.49 -2.99
C PRO A 106 15.82 -12.19 -4.08
N ASP A 107 15.83 -13.00 -5.16
CA ASP A 107 16.84 -12.90 -6.22
C ASP A 107 16.56 -11.77 -7.22
N THR A 108 15.30 -11.35 -7.31
CA THR A 108 14.83 -10.31 -8.26
C THR A 108 13.88 -9.33 -7.58
N PRO A 109 14.37 -8.50 -6.64
CA PRO A 109 13.50 -7.51 -6.00
C PRO A 109 13.02 -6.49 -7.04
N GLY A 110 11.70 -6.35 -7.17
CA GLY A 110 11.10 -5.25 -7.91
C GLY A 110 11.30 -3.91 -7.22
N LYS A 111 10.92 -2.82 -7.88
CA LYS A 111 11.05 -1.45 -7.35
C LYS A 111 9.69 -0.77 -7.31
N VAL A 112 9.35 -0.14 -6.18
CA VAL A 112 8.10 0.62 -6.03
C VAL A 112 8.41 2.07 -5.70
N VAL A 113 7.85 2.98 -6.48
CA VAL A 113 7.99 4.41 -6.27
C VAL A 113 6.62 4.98 -5.92
N GLY A 114 6.48 5.59 -4.75
CA GLY A 114 5.33 6.42 -4.40
C GLY A 114 5.62 7.89 -4.66
N ILE A 115 4.71 8.60 -5.34
CA ILE A 115 4.78 10.06 -5.49
C ILE A 115 3.56 10.72 -4.85
N GLU A 116 3.82 11.71 -4.01
CA GLU A 116 2.81 12.43 -3.24
C GLU A 116 3.14 13.94 -3.26
N HIS A 117 2.13 14.78 -3.46
CA HIS A 117 2.33 16.22 -3.61
C HIS A 117 2.40 16.97 -2.27
N ILE A 118 1.94 16.37 -1.17
CA ILE A 118 2.00 16.93 0.19
C ILE A 118 3.25 16.36 0.89
N PRO A 119 4.30 17.18 1.14
CA PRO A 119 5.56 16.70 1.73
C PRO A 119 5.39 16.04 3.10
N GLU A 120 4.40 16.45 3.88
CA GLU A 120 4.09 15.90 5.19
C GLU A 120 3.51 14.49 5.10
N LEU A 121 2.72 14.19 4.06
CA LEU A 121 2.24 12.83 3.78
C LEU A 121 3.39 11.93 3.29
N VAL A 122 4.35 12.47 2.54
CA VAL A 122 5.59 11.73 2.22
C VAL A 122 6.33 11.34 3.49
N LYS A 123 6.57 12.29 4.41
CA LYS A 123 7.21 11.99 5.71
C LYS A 123 6.41 10.96 6.51
N PHE A 124 5.09 11.13 6.59
CA PHE A 124 4.19 10.19 7.24
C PHE A 124 4.32 8.77 6.66
N SER A 125 4.30 8.64 5.33
CA SER A 125 4.41 7.36 4.65
C SER A 125 5.75 6.65 4.88
N VAL A 126 6.87 7.38 4.88
CA VAL A 126 8.19 6.83 5.18
C VAL A 126 8.24 6.27 6.59
N GLU A 127 7.68 6.97 7.57
CA GLU A 127 7.61 6.47 8.95
C GLU A 127 6.67 5.28 9.11
N ASN A 128 5.57 5.23 8.35
CA ASN A 128 4.66 4.08 8.35
C ASN A 128 5.34 2.83 7.78
N LEU A 129 6.02 2.95 6.64
CA LEU A 129 6.78 1.87 6.01
C LEU A 129 7.88 1.34 6.95
N LYS A 130 8.58 2.22 7.67
CA LYS A 130 9.57 1.80 8.69
C LYS A 130 8.93 1.00 9.82
N LYS A 131 7.78 1.44 10.34
CA LYS A 131 7.04 0.71 11.40
C LYS A 131 6.58 -0.66 10.93
N ASP A 132 6.29 -0.79 9.63
CA ASP A 132 5.90 -2.04 8.98
C ASP A 132 7.08 -2.94 8.59
N GLY A 133 8.31 -2.59 9.02
CA GLY A 133 9.50 -3.39 8.77
C GLY A 133 10.15 -3.19 7.40
N LEU A 134 9.68 -2.23 6.60
CA LEU A 134 10.19 -1.95 5.24
C LEU A 134 11.32 -0.90 5.23
N GLY A 135 11.98 -0.68 6.37
CA GLY A 135 13.08 0.28 6.52
C GLY A 135 14.30 -0.06 5.64
N ASP A 136 14.64 -1.34 5.52
CA ASP A 136 15.76 -1.77 4.67
C ASP A 136 15.43 -1.58 3.18
N ALA A 137 14.20 -1.89 2.76
CA ALA A 137 13.76 -1.65 1.38
C ALA A 137 13.79 -0.16 1.00
N LEU A 138 13.48 0.74 1.94
CA LEU A 138 13.66 2.18 1.75
C LEU A 138 15.13 2.57 1.62
N LYS A 139 15.99 2.01 2.48
CA LYS A 139 17.44 2.30 2.49
C LYS A 139 18.12 1.83 1.20
N ASP A 140 17.71 0.69 0.68
CA ASP A 140 18.27 0.08 -0.53
C ASP A 140 17.68 0.67 -1.82
N GLY A 141 16.74 1.63 -1.73
CA GLY A 141 16.10 2.26 -2.89
C GLY A 141 15.16 1.33 -3.65
N ILE A 142 14.77 0.21 -3.04
CA ILE A 142 13.74 -0.72 -3.53
C ILE A 142 12.36 -0.08 -3.39
N ILE A 143 12.13 0.64 -2.29
CA ILE A 143 10.99 1.55 -2.13
C ILE A 143 11.51 2.98 -2.13
N GLU A 144 10.88 3.85 -2.91
CA GLU A 144 11.16 5.29 -2.88
C GLU A 144 9.87 6.09 -2.68
N MET A 145 9.85 6.99 -1.69
CA MET A 145 8.75 7.92 -1.46
C MET A 145 9.18 9.34 -1.81
N LEU A 146 8.53 9.94 -2.80
CA LEU A 146 8.97 11.18 -3.44
C LEU A 146 7.91 12.27 -3.27
N ALA A 147 8.34 13.45 -2.82
CA ALA A 147 7.52 14.65 -2.87
C ALA A 147 7.51 15.21 -4.31
N GLY A 148 6.34 15.37 -4.92
CA GLY A 148 6.22 15.94 -6.26
C GLY A 148 4.83 15.85 -6.89
N ASP A 149 4.67 16.53 -8.03
CA ASP A 149 3.45 16.48 -8.82
C ASP A 149 3.42 15.22 -9.71
N GLY A 150 2.65 14.23 -9.30
CA GLY A 150 2.47 12.98 -10.03
C GLY A 150 2.03 13.13 -11.49
N ARG A 151 1.36 14.24 -11.85
CA ARG A 151 0.90 14.49 -13.23
C ARG A 151 2.04 14.78 -14.20
N LYS A 152 3.19 15.22 -13.69
CA LYS A 152 4.37 15.56 -14.50
C LYS A 152 5.36 14.41 -14.60
N GLY A 153 5.13 13.32 -13.86
CA GLY A 153 6.14 12.31 -13.58
C GLY A 153 7.35 12.91 -12.83
N LYS A 154 8.27 12.05 -12.45
CA LYS A 154 9.58 12.48 -11.95
C LYS A 154 10.66 11.81 -12.78
N CYS A 155 11.39 12.61 -13.53
CA CYS A 155 12.58 12.15 -14.24
C CYS A 155 13.74 12.17 -13.23
N THR A 156 13.96 11.06 -12.54
CA THR A 156 15.27 10.82 -11.91
C THR A 156 16.19 10.26 -12.99
N LEU A 157 16.93 11.15 -13.65
CA LEU A 157 18.16 10.74 -14.34
C LEU A 157 19.16 10.34 -13.25
N SER A 158 19.32 9.04 -13.05
CA SER A 158 20.45 8.45 -12.34
C SER A 158 21.06 7.40 -13.23
#